data_AF-A0A7W4NII2-F1
#
_entry.id   AF-A0A7W4NII2-F1
#
_cell.length_a   1.000
_cell.length_b   1.000
_cell.length_c   1.000
_cell.angle_alpha   90.00
_cell.angle_beta   90.00
_cell.angle_gamma   90.00
#
_symmetry.space_group_name_H-M   'P 1'
#
loop_
_entity.id
_entity.type
_entity.pdbx_description
1 polymer ?
#
loop_
_entity_poly.entity_id
_entity_poly.type
_entity_poly.pdbx_seq_one_letter_code
_entity_poly.pdbx_strand_id
1 'polypeptide(L)'
;MATVIATTLVVRPAHASALSPWALLGTGAAAVAVGEVAVDMSAAIAAAVTVAAAGAAACAKQSCADPLLALIHRHPIIGRRVAAHEMKVYLARHPDAAGPLNVVANQTGLPPPAARQTDQDGLPLARSIPPPPGDCTESQQQQLQADVNDTCKTNAPGRCLAADSPATLQSKADGNRLCYLARAKINRTCFRGGDLGHRIAEIGARAALTRCEDLMGALRTP
;
A
#
# COMPACT_ATOMS: atom_id res chain seq x y z
N MET A 1 -19.36 -16.12 15.36
CA MET A 1 -20.56 -15.28 15.49
C MET A 1 -20.15 -13.85 15.11
N ALA A 2 -20.51 -13.39 13.92
CA ALA A 2 -20.13 -12.06 13.44
C ALA A 2 -21.40 -11.30 13.05
N THR A 3 -21.66 -10.21 13.77
CA THR A 3 -22.79 -9.30 13.58
C THR A 3 -22.51 -8.44 12.35
N VAL A 4 -23.34 -8.55 11.31
CA VAL A 4 -23.30 -7.67 10.14
C VAL A 4 -24.16 -6.45 10.44
N ILE A 5 -23.53 -5.28 10.56
CA ILE A 5 -24.22 -3.99 10.67
C ILE A 5 -24.64 -3.58 9.25
N ALA A 6 -25.94 -3.67 8.96
CA ALA A 6 -26.51 -3.17 7.72
C ALA A 6 -26.59 -1.64 7.78
N THR A 7 -25.73 -0.94 7.04
CA THR A 7 -25.85 0.50 6.84
C THR A 7 -26.85 0.74 5.71
N THR A 8 -28.07 1.14 6.06
CA THR A 8 -29.10 1.57 5.10
C THR A 8 -28.67 2.89 4.46
N LEU A 9 -28.35 2.86 3.17
CA LEU A 9 -28.14 4.06 2.35
C LEU A 9 -29.51 4.67 2.05
N VAL A 10 -29.86 5.76 2.72
CA VAL A 10 -31.08 6.53 2.42
C VAL A 10 -30.79 7.44 1.22
N VAL A 11 -31.31 7.08 0.05
CA VAL A 11 -31.32 7.94 -1.13
C VAL A 11 -32.50 8.92 -1.00
N ARG A 12 -32.22 10.22 -0.84
CA ARG A 12 -33.26 11.27 -0.87
C ARG A 12 -33.73 11.45 -2.33
N PRO A 13 -35.04 11.47 -2.62
CA PRO A 13 -35.52 11.76 -3.95
C PRO A 13 -35.28 13.24 -4.29
N ALA A 14 -34.79 13.49 -5.50
CA ALA A 14 -34.63 14.82 -6.05
C ALA A 14 -36.00 15.51 -6.20
N HIS A 15 -36.03 16.81 -5.90
CA HIS A 15 -37.19 17.67 -6.00
C HIS A 15 -37.82 17.62 -7.39
N ALA A 16 -39.08 17.18 -7.48
CA ALA A 16 -39.93 17.35 -8.65
C ALA A 16 -40.36 18.82 -8.72
N SER A 17 -39.79 19.57 -9.67
CA SER A 17 -40.28 20.90 -10.02
C SER A 17 -41.68 20.78 -10.63
N ALA A 18 -42.61 21.58 -10.09
CA ALA A 18 -44.00 21.66 -10.52
C ALA A 18 -44.11 22.00 -12.01
N LEU A 19 -44.78 21.13 -12.77
CA LEU A 19 -45.27 21.43 -14.12
C LEU A 19 -46.72 21.91 -14.06
N SER A 20 -46.97 22.94 -14.85
CA SER A 20 -48.21 23.72 -14.97
C SER A 20 -49.40 22.89 -15.48
N PRO A 21 -50.65 23.16 -15.04
CA PRO A 21 -51.81 22.33 -15.36
C PRO A 21 -52.55 22.83 -16.61
N TRP A 22 -51.98 22.66 -17.81
CA TRP A 22 -52.72 22.81 -19.06
C TRP A 22 -52.27 21.74 -20.07
N ALA A 23 -52.99 20.62 -20.09
CA ALA A 23 -53.23 19.77 -21.27
C ALA A 23 -53.93 18.47 -20.84
N LEU A 24 -55.25 18.53 -20.69
CA LEU A 24 -56.11 17.37 -20.91
C LEU A 24 -56.30 17.21 -22.42
N LEU A 25 -56.23 15.96 -22.88
CA LEU A 25 -56.62 15.39 -24.19
C LEU A 25 -55.43 14.79 -24.96
N GLY A 26 -55.19 13.51 -24.69
CA GLY A 26 -54.26 12.67 -25.44
C GLY A 26 -54.43 11.22 -25.00
N THR A 27 -55.16 10.48 -25.81
CA THR A 27 -55.48 9.05 -25.72
C THR A 27 -54.33 8.16 -25.23
N GLY A 28 -54.67 7.15 -24.43
CA GLY A 28 -53.75 6.21 -23.80
C GLY A 28 -52.81 5.52 -24.79
N ALA A 29 -51.51 5.73 -24.59
CA ALA A 29 -50.43 4.87 -25.08
C ALA A 29 -49.08 5.09 -24.37
N ALA A 30 -48.97 6.02 -23.40
CA ALA A 30 -47.68 6.39 -22.80
C ALA A 30 -47.37 5.76 -21.43
N ALA A 31 -48.32 5.07 -20.79
CA ALA A 31 -48.10 4.48 -19.47
C ALA A 31 -47.35 3.13 -19.49
N VAL A 32 -47.25 2.48 -20.65
CA VAL A 32 -46.63 1.14 -20.76
C VAL A 32 -45.11 1.24 -20.98
N ALA A 33 -44.62 2.30 -21.63
CA ALA A 33 -43.19 2.44 -21.94
C ALA A 33 -42.32 2.90 -20.74
N VAL A 34 -42.89 3.56 -19.73
CA VAL A 34 -42.14 4.00 -18.54
C VAL A 34 -41.94 2.84 -17.54
N GLY A 35 -42.84 1.85 -17.56
CA GLY A 35 -42.75 0.65 -16.73
C GLY A 35 -41.61 -0.27 -17.14
N GLU A 36 -41.42 -0.52 -18.44
CA GLU A 36 -40.39 -1.45 -18.93
C GLU A 36 -38.96 -0.94 -18.67
N VAL A 37 -38.70 0.36 -18.83
CA VAL A 37 -37.37 0.94 -18.58
C VAL A 37 -37.01 0.95 -17.07
N ALA A 38 -38.00 1.12 -16.19
CA ALA A 38 -37.79 1.12 -14.74
C ALA A 38 -37.57 -0.29 -14.16
N VAL A 39 -38.22 -1.32 -14.74
CA VAL A 39 -37.99 -2.73 -14.38
C VAL A 39 -36.58 -3.16 -14.79
N ASP A 40 -36.10 -2.70 -15.94
CA ASP A 40 -34.75 -3.01 -16.44
C ASP A 40 -33.64 -2.32 -15.61
N MET A 41 -33.86 -1.06 -15.21
CA MET A 41 -32.92 -0.35 -14.31
C MET A 41 -32.82 -1.01 -12.93
N SER A 42 -33.95 -1.46 -12.38
CA SER A 42 -33.97 -2.10 -11.06
C SER A 42 -33.26 -3.44 -11.07
N ALA A 43 -33.43 -4.22 -12.15
CA ALA A 43 -32.69 -5.47 -12.37
C ALA A 43 -31.18 -5.21 -12.58
N ALA A 44 -30.81 -4.16 -13.33
CA ALA A 44 -29.41 -3.78 -13.53
C ALA A 44 -28.73 -3.34 -12.22
N ILE A 45 -29.44 -2.57 -11.36
CA ILE A 45 -28.95 -2.18 -10.04
C ILE A 45 -28.79 -3.41 -9.14
N ALA A 46 -29.79 -4.31 -9.11
CA ALA A 46 -29.72 -5.54 -8.32
C ALA A 46 -28.55 -6.44 -8.75
N ALA A 47 -28.31 -6.55 -10.06
CA ALA A 47 -27.16 -7.26 -10.61
C ALA A 47 -25.84 -6.60 -10.18
N ALA A 48 -25.72 -5.28 -10.29
CA ALA A 48 -24.52 -4.55 -9.86
C ALA A 48 -24.24 -4.71 -8.35
N VAL A 49 -25.27 -4.64 -7.50
CA VAL A 49 -25.16 -4.87 -6.05
C VAL A 49 -24.71 -6.29 -5.75
N THR A 50 -25.25 -7.28 -6.47
CA THR A 50 -24.87 -8.69 -6.31
C THR A 50 -23.40 -8.92 -6.72
N VAL A 51 -22.97 -8.33 -7.84
CA VAL A 51 -21.57 -8.40 -8.31
C VAL A 51 -20.63 -7.72 -7.30
N ALA A 52 -21.03 -6.58 -6.73
CA ALA A 52 -20.26 -5.88 -5.69
C ALA A 52 -20.14 -6.72 -4.41
N ALA A 53 -21.24 -7.31 -3.93
CA ALA A 53 -21.25 -8.17 -2.75
C ALA A 53 -20.38 -9.43 -2.95
N ALA A 54 -20.41 -10.03 -4.14
CA ALA A 54 -19.55 -11.14 -4.50
C ALA A 54 -18.06 -10.75 -4.52
N GLY A 55 -17.73 -9.55 -5.03
CA GLY A 55 -16.38 -8.98 -4.97
C GLY A 55 -15.89 -8.76 -3.53
N ALA A 56 -16.71 -8.17 -2.67
CA ALA A 56 -16.36 -7.98 -1.26
C ALA A 56 -16.15 -9.31 -0.52
N ALA A 57 -17.01 -10.31 -0.79
CA ALA A 57 -16.89 -11.65 -0.21
C ALA A 57 -15.63 -12.40 -0.70
N ALA A 58 -15.26 -12.21 -1.97
CA ALA A 58 -14.02 -12.76 -2.53
C ALA A 58 -12.77 -12.31 -1.76
N CYS A 59 -12.72 -11.03 -1.39
CA CYS A 59 -11.56 -10.41 -0.77
C CYS A 59 -11.62 -10.38 0.77
N ALA A 60 -12.58 -11.09 1.37
CA ALA A 60 -12.62 -11.34 2.81
C ALA A 60 -11.75 -12.54 3.23
N LYS A 61 -11.27 -13.35 2.28
CA LYS A 61 -10.39 -14.51 2.51
C LYS A 61 -8.92 -14.15 2.28
N GLN A 62 -8.01 -15.07 2.61
CA GLN A 62 -6.56 -14.91 2.43
C GLN A 62 -6.13 -14.77 0.95
N SER A 63 -7.00 -15.05 -0.03
CA SER A 63 -6.75 -14.79 -1.45
C SER A 63 -7.92 -14.04 -2.10
N CYS A 64 -7.60 -13.06 -2.93
CA CYS A 64 -8.55 -12.17 -3.60
C CYS A 64 -8.42 -12.27 -5.14
N ALA A 65 -7.37 -12.92 -5.67
CA ALA A 65 -7.07 -12.96 -7.11
C ALA A 65 -8.04 -13.84 -7.93
N ASP A 66 -8.11 -15.14 -7.65
CA ASP A 66 -8.91 -16.09 -8.45
C ASP A 66 -10.41 -15.75 -8.49
N PRO A 67 -11.05 -15.38 -7.37
CA PRO A 67 -12.48 -15.08 -7.41
C PRO A 67 -12.77 -13.74 -8.13
N LEU A 68 -11.85 -12.78 -8.09
CA LEU A 68 -11.98 -11.54 -8.87
C LEU A 68 -11.83 -11.80 -10.37
N LEU A 69 -10.93 -12.70 -10.78
CA LEU A 69 -10.84 -13.15 -12.17
C LEU A 69 -12.15 -13.81 -12.62
N ALA A 70 -12.69 -14.73 -11.81
CA ALA A 70 -13.99 -15.36 -12.09
C ALA A 70 -15.14 -14.34 -12.14
N LEU A 71 -15.08 -13.25 -11.37
CA LEU A 71 -16.05 -12.16 -11.42
C LEU A 71 -15.94 -11.36 -12.73
N ILE A 72 -14.71 -11.02 -13.15
CA ILE A 72 -14.45 -10.28 -14.39
C ILE A 72 -14.85 -11.11 -15.61
N HIS A 73 -14.58 -12.41 -15.63
CA HIS A 73 -15.01 -13.29 -16.73
C HIS A 73 -16.52 -13.37 -16.86
N ARG A 74 -17.25 -13.42 -15.73
CA ARG A 74 -18.73 -13.43 -15.73
C ARG A 74 -19.33 -12.07 -16.07
N HIS A 75 -18.67 -10.98 -15.66
CA HIS A 75 -19.15 -9.62 -15.85
C HIS A 75 -18.01 -8.69 -16.32
N PRO A 76 -17.68 -8.66 -17.62
CA PRO A 76 -16.47 -7.99 -18.11
C PRO A 76 -16.40 -6.47 -17.85
N ILE A 77 -17.55 -5.79 -17.82
CA ILE A 77 -17.63 -4.34 -17.62
C ILE A 77 -17.75 -4.01 -16.13
N ILE A 78 -18.78 -4.52 -15.46
CA ILE A 78 -19.07 -4.22 -14.05
C ILE A 78 -18.04 -4.89 -13.14
N GLY A 79 -17.64 -6.12 -13.45
CA GLY A 79 -16.65 -6.88 -12.71
C GLY A 79 -15.27 -6.23 -12.69
N ARG A 80 -14.85 -5.54 -13.76
CA ARG A 80 -13.59 -4.76 -13.75
C ARG A 80 -13.65 -3.58 -12.78
N ARG A 81 -14.77 -2.86 -12.73
CA ARG A 81 -14.97 -1.74 -11.78
C ARG A 81 -14.98 -2.23 -10.34
N VAL A 82 -15.72 -3.32 -10.08
CA VAL A 82 -15.76 -3.95 -8.75
C VAL A 82 -14.38 -4.47 -8.37
N ALA A 83 -13.68 -5.19 -9.25
CA ALA A 83 -12.35 -5.69 -8.97
C ALA A 83 -11.34 -4.57 -8.66
N ALA A 84 -11.35 -3.47 -9.42
CA ALA A 84 -10.50 -2.32 -9.11
C ALA A 84 -10.78 -1.72 -7.73
N HIS A 85 -12.05 -1.61 -7.34
CA HIS A 85 -12.46 -1.14 -6.01
C HIS A 85 -12.02 -2.12 -4.92
N GLU A 86 -12.32 -3.41 -5.07
CA GLU A 86 -12.02 -4.43 -4.08
C GLU A 86 -10.51 -4.67 -3.92
N MET A 87 -9.74 -4.65 -5.00
CA MET A 87 -8.27 -4.70 -4.95
C MET A 87 -7.72 -3.54 -4.11
N LYS A 88 -8.25 -2.32 -4.30
CA LYS A 88 -7.86 -1.14 -3.50
C LYS A 88 -8.19 -1.33 -2.01
N VAL A 89 -9.40 -1.78 -1.70
CA VAL A 89 -9.84 -2.03 -0.31
C VAL A 89 -9.02 -3.16 0.33
N TYR A 90 -8.77 -4.23 -0.41
CA TYR A 90 -7.97 -5.37 0.05
C TYR A 90 -6.53 -4.96 0.34
N LEU A 91 -5.89 -4.19 -0.54
CA LEU A 91 -4.51 -3.72 -0.37
C LEU A 91 -4.34 -2.66 0.72
N ALA A 92 -5.42 -2.03 1.16
CA ALA A 92 -5.41 -1.19 2.36
C ALA A 92 -5.26 -2.05 3.63
N ARG A 93 -5.81 -3.28 3.62
CA ARG A 93 -5.73 -4.24 4.74
C ARG A 93 -4.52 -5.18 4.65
N HIS A 94 -4.09 -5.50 3.43
CA HIS A 94 -3.02 -6.46 3.12
C HIS A 94 -2.01 -5.84 2.15
N PRO A 95 -1.16 -4.91 2.62
CA PRO A 95 -0.28 -4.13 1.76
C PRO A 95 0.76 -4.97 0.98
N ASP A 96 1.07 -6.17 1.48
CA ASP A 96 2.06 -7.09 0.90
C ASP A 96 1.46 -8.06 -0.12
N ALA A 97 0.13 -8.08 -0.27
CA ALA A 97 -0.58 -8.98 -1.18
C ALA A 97 -0.73 -8.41 -2.62
N ALA A 98 0.11 -7.45 -3.01
CA ALA A 98 0.11 -6.88 -4.35
C ALA A 98 0.55 -7.87 -5.43
N GLY A 99 1.48 -8.79 -5.09
CA GLY A 99 1.98 -9.81 -6.01
C GLY A 99 0.88 -10.68 -6.62
N PRO A 100 0.07 -11.38 -5.81
CA PRO A 100 -1.07 -12.16 -6.30
C PRO A 100 -2.08 -11.34 -7.13
N LEU A 101 -2.26 -10.05 -6.81
CA LEU A 101 -3.17 -9.16 -7.52
C LEU A 101 -2.63 -8.65 -8.87
N ASN A 102 -1.32 -8.76 -9.12
CA ASN A 102 -0.75 -8.46 -10.43
C ASN A 102 -1.23 -9.45 -11.51
N VAL A 103 -1.59 -10.68 -11.15
CA VAL A 103 -2.19 -11.64 -12.10
C VAL A 103 -3.51 -11.10 -12.64
N VAL A 104 -4.35 -10.53 -11.75
CA VAL A 104 -5.61 -9.89 -12.13
C VAL A 104 -5.34 -8.70 -13.06
N ALA A 105 -4.40 -7.82 -12.71
CA ALA A 105 -4.03 -6.67 -13.53
C ALA A 105 -3.57 -7.09 -14.94
N ASN A 106 -2.63 -8.03 -15.03
CA ASN A 106 -2.05 -8.49 -16.27
C ASN A 106 -3.06 -9.18 -17.20
N GLN A 107 -3.98 -9.97 -16.65
CA GLN A 107 -4.96 -10.71 -17.46
C GLN A 107 -6.17 -9.87 -17.89
N THR A 108 -6.44 -8.76 -17.19
CA THR A 108 -7.69 -7.99 -17.35
C THR A 108 -7.47 -6.57 -17.84
N GLY A 109 -6.21 -6.15 -18.00
CA GLY A 109 -5.83 -4.78 -18.39
C GLY A 109 -6.22 -3.72 -17.35
N LEU A 110 -6.50 -4.13 -16.11
CA LEU A 110 -6.64 -3.20 -15.00
C LEU A 110 -5.28 -2.58 -14.67
N PRO A 111 -5.22 -1.31 -14.24
CA PRO A 111 -3.97 -0.72 -13.79
C PRO A 111 -3.42 -1.59 -12.64
N PRO A 112 -2.12 -1.94 -12.67
CA PRO A 112 -1.53 -2.68 -11.58
C PRO A 112 -1.72 -1.88 -10.29
N PRO A 113 -2.06 -2.53 -9.18
CA PRO A 113 -2.12 -1.83 -7.91
C PRO A 113 -0.79 -1.14 -7.68
N ALA A 114 -0.82 0.16 -7.32
CA ALA A 114 0.38 0.99 -7.21
C ALA A 114 1.51 0.19 -6.56
N ALA A 115 2.55 -0.10 -7.36
CA ALA A 115 3.64 -0.95 -6.93
C ALA A 115 4.17 -0.39 -5.61
N ARG A 116 4.30 -1.24 -4.59
CA ARG A 116 4.93 -0.83 -3.34
C ARG A 116 6.30 -0.30 -3.73
N GLN A 117 6.56 0.98 -3.47
CA GLN A 117 7.88 1.55 -3.75
C GLN A 117 8.90 0.71 -3.00
N THR A 118 10.02 0.42 -3.65
CA THR A 118 11.14 -0.29 -3.04
C THR A 118 12.33 0.64 -2.93
N ASP A 119 13.21 0.36 -1.98
CA ASP A 119 14.53 0.97 -1.95
C ASP A 119 15.45 0.35 -3.04
N GLN A 120 16.71 0.77 -3.03
CA GLN A 120 17.72 0.32 -3.99
C GLN A 120 18.04 -1.18 -3.87
N ASP A 121 17.70 -1.82 -2.74
CA ASP A 121 17.89 -3.27 -2.52
C ASP A 121 16.63 -4.08 -2.88
N GLY A 122 15.59 -3.43 -3.43
CA GLY A 122 14.30 -4.06 -3.68
C GLY A 122 13.48 -4.30 -2.42
N LEU A 123 13.91 -3.77 -1.26
CA LEU A 123 13.15 -3.89 -0.02
C LEU A 123 12.04 -2.84 0.01
N PRO A 124 10.86 -3.22 0.48
CA PRO A 124 9.69 -2.41 0.23
C PRO A 124 9.57 -1.27 1.26
N LEU A 125 9.39 -0.04 0.78
CA LEU A 125 9.30 1.19 1.59
C LEU A 125 8.01 1.22 2.42
N ALA A 126 8.03 1.99 3.51
CA ALA A 126 6.84 2.37 4.24
C ALA A 126 5.95 3.29 3.36
N ARG A 127 4.66 2.97 3.25
CA ARG A 127 3.69 3.79 2.49
C ARG A 127 3.39 5.14 3.16
N SER A 128 3.48 5.17 4.48
CA SER A 128 3.25 6.35 5.31
C SER A 128 4.09 6.21 6.57
N ILE A 129 4.77 7.30 6.94
CA ILE A 129 5.50 7.41 8.19
C ILE A 129 4.65 8.30 9.11
N PRO A 130 4.22 7.81 10.28
CA PRO A 130 3.62 8.70 11.27
C PRO A 130 4.64 9.78 11.65
N PRO A 131 4.22 11.03 11.88
CA PRO A 131 5.14 12.06 12.38
C PRO A 131 5.79 11.56 13.68
N PRO A 132 7.02 12.02 14.02
CA PRO A 132 7.67 11.67 15.28
C PRO A 132 6.69 11.82 16.47
N PRO A 133 6.65 10.86 17.41
CA PRO A 133 7.59 9.75 17.60
C PRO A 133 7.39 8.51 16.69
N GLY A 134 6.47 8.56 15.73
CA GLY A 134 6.11 7.43 14.89
C GLY A 134 5.18 6.46 15.61
N ASP A 135 5.42 5.16 15.45
CA ASP A 135 4.69 4.10 16.18
C ASP A 135 5.28 3.85 17.60
N CYS A 136 6.28 4.64 18.02
CA CYS A 136 6.93 4.57 19.33
C CYS A 136 6.32 5.56 20.33
N THR A 137 6.62 5.39 21.63
CA THR A 137 6.46 6.48 22.61
C THR A 137 7.55 7.54 22.40
N GLU A 138 7.34 8.76 22.91
CA GLU A 138 8.35 9.82 22.84
C GLU A 138 9.68 9.40 23.46
N SER A 139 9.65 8.84 24.67
CA SER A 139 10.86 8.37 25.36
C SER A 139 11.60 7.28 24.58
N GLN A 140 10.86 6.35 23.98
CA GLN A 140 11.46 5.29 23.17
C GLN A 140 12.11 5.84 21.90
N GLN A 141 11.42 6.74 21.19
CA GLN A 141 11.99 7.37 19.99
C GLN A 141 13.20 8.23 20.34
N GLN A 142 13.17 8.97 21.44
CA GLN A 142 14.29 9.78 21.91
C GLN A 142 15.51 8.92 22.22
N GLN A 143 15.34 7.79 22.91
CA GLN A 143 16.44 6.87 23.20
C GLN A 143 17.05 6.30 21.92
N LEU A 144 16.22 5.79 21.00
CA LEU A 144 16.72 5.25 19.73
C LEU A 144 17.38 6.33 18.85
N GLN A 145 16.87 7.55 18.90
CA GLN A 145 17.45 8.68 18.19
C GLN A 145 18.78 9.12 18.81
N ALA A 146 18.91 9.02 20.14
CA ALA A 146 20.17 9.22 20.85
C ALA A 146 21.21 8.15 20.45
N ASP A 147 20.81 6.88 20.37
CA ASP A 147 21.70 5.80 19.88
C ASP A 147 22.20 6.08 18.44
N VAL A 148 21.31 6.56 17.55
CA VAL A 148 21.71 6.98 16.19
C VAL A 148 22.64 8.18 16.23
N ASN A 149 22.36 9.19 17.06
CA ASN A 149 23.23 10.37 17.14
C ASN A 149 24.60 10.02 17.69
N ASP A 150 24.67 9.18 18.72
CA ASP A 150 25.92 8.73 19.31
C ASP A 150 26.78 7.98 18.30
N THR A 151 26.21 6.96 17.65
CA THR A 151 26.97 6.08 16.75
C THR A 151 27.21 6.66 15.36
N CYS A 152 26.33 7.51 14.84
CA CYS A 152 26.41 8.04 13.48
C CYS A 152 26.87 9.50 13.38
N LYS A 153 26.93 10.25 14.49
CA LYS A 153 27.33 11.67 14.49
C LYS A 153 28.46 11.95 15.46
N THR A 154 28.25 11.70 16.75
CA THR A 154 29.24 12.03 17.80
C THR A 154 30.48 11.15 17.68
N ASN A 155 30.28 9.83 17.63
CA ASN A 155 31.32 8.83 17.46
C ASN A 155 31.33 8.31 16.01
N ALA A 156 31.00 9.18 15.06
CA ALA A 156 30.91 8.81 13.66
C ALA A 156 32.27 8.24 13.20
N PRO A 157 32.32 7.00 12.70
CA PRO A 157 33.53 6.47 12.12
C PRO A 157 33.93 7.33 10.91
N GLY A 158 35.20 7.72 10.86
CA GLY A 158 35.74 8.37 9.66
C GLY A 158 35.60 7.49 8.43
N ARG A 159 35.73 8.08 7.23
CA ARG A 159 35.75 7.34 5.97
C ARG A 159 36.87 6.31 5.97
N CYS A 160 36.59 5.10 5.48
CA CYS A 160 37.60 4.08 5.20
C CYS A 160 38.39 4.41 3.91
N LEU A 161 39.71 4.48 4.05
CA LEU A 161 40.67 4.85 3.02
C LEU A 161 41.61 3.68 2.73
N ALA A 162 42.10 3.56 1.50
CA ALA A 162 43.04 2.50 1.14
C ALA A 162 44.38 2.57 1.91
N ALA A 163 44.73 3.76 2.41
CA ALA A 163 45.92 3.97 3.24
C ALA A 163 45.70 3.65 4.73
N ASP A 164 44.47 3.34 5.16
CA ASP A 164 44.22 2.95 6.54
C ASP A 164 44.87 1.59 6.83
N SER A 165 45.46 1.46 8.03
CA SER A 165 45.97 0.16 8.49
C SER A 165 44.84 -0.86 8.67
N PRO A 166 45.11 -2.18 8.64
CA PRO A 166 44.10 -3.20 8.93
C PRO A 166 43.35 -2.96 10.25
N ALA A 167 44.05 -2.56 11.31
CA ALA A 167 43.44 -2.26 12.62
C ALA A 167 42.53 -1.02 12.56
N THR A 168 42.93 0.01 11.81
CA THR A 168 42.12 1.21 11.60
C THR A 168 40.87 0.90 10.78
N LEU A 169 40.98 0.10 9.72
CA LEU A 169 39.84 -0.34 8.92
C LEU A 169 38.85 -1.16 9.76
N GLN A 170 39.34 -2.06 10.60
CA GLN A 170 38.49 -2.85 11.50
C GLN A 170 37.73 -1.95 12.49
N SER A 171 38.41 -1.02 13.16
CA SER A 171 37.76 -0.08 14.08
C SER A 171 36.69 0.78 13.40
N LYS A 172 36.97 1.29 12.18
CA LYS A 172 35.98 2.03 11.39
C LYS A 172 34.83 1.15 10.92
N ALA A 173 35.08 -0.10 10.55
CA ALA A 173 34.04 -1.06 10.18
C ALA A 173 33.10 -1.30 11.37
N ASP A 174 33.63 -1.52 12.57
CA ASP A 174 32.83 -1.72 13.77
C ASP A 174 31.94 -0.51 14.08
N GLY A 175 32.48 0.71 13.98
CA GLY A 175 31.68 1.93 14.11
C GLY A 175 30.59 2.06 13.05
N ASN A 176 30.89 1.74 11.78
CA ASN A 176 29.91 1.85 10.69
C ASN A 176 28.80 0.81 10.85
N ARG A 177 29.15 -0.39 11.34
CA ARG A 177 28.20 -1.44 11.70
C ARG A 177 27.25 -0.96 12.80
N LEU A 178 27.76 -0.33 13.87
CA LEU A 178 26.91 0.23 14.93
C LEU A 178 25.94 1.29 14.39
N CYS A 179 26.43 2.21 13.55
CA CYS A 179 25.57 3.23 12.93
C CYS A 179 24.48 2.61 12.04
N TYR A 180 24.83 1.65 11.19
CA TYR A 180 23.87 0.93 10.35
C TYR A 180 22.80 0.24 11.20
N LEU A 181 23.20 -0.49 12.25
CA LEU A 181 22.29 -1.20 13.14
C LEU A 181 21.36 -0.24 13.90
N ALA A 182 21.87 0.90 14.37
CA ALA A 182 21.06 1.92 15.04
C ALA A 182 19.98 2.49 14.11
N ARG A 183 20.35 2.82 12.85
CA ARG A 183 19.40 3.28 11.83
C ARG A 183 18.35 2.22 11.50
N ALA A 184 18.77 0.98 11.27
CA ALA A 184 17.85 -0.12 11.02
C ALA A 184 16.88 -0.34 12.20
N LYS A 185 17.38 -0.23 13.44
CA LYS A 185 16.59 -0.39 14.65
C LYS A 185 15.51 0.69 14.77
N ILE A 186 15.85 1.98 14.67
CA ILE A 186 14.84 3.05 14.76
C ILE A 186 13.84 3.00 13.60
N ASN A 187 14.31 2.72 12.37
CA ASN A 187 13.46 2.62 11.20
C ASN A 187 12.40 1.52 11.35
N ARG A 188 12.82 0.32 11.79
CA ARG A 188 11.92 -0.82 11.98
C ARG A 188 11.01 -0.65 13.20
N THR A 189 11.51 -0.04 14.27
CA THR A 189 10.76 0.07 15.54
C THR A 189 9.73 1.20 15.51
N CYS A 190 10.11 2.38 15.03
CA CYS A 190 9.26 3.56 15.11
C CYS A 190 8.64 3.97 13.76
N PHE A 191 9.20 3.51 12.64
CA PHE A 191 8.90 4.07 11.33
C PHE A 191 8.55 3.01 10.27
N ARG A 192 8.02 1.85 10.68
CA ARG A 192 7.50 0.80 9.78
C ARG A 192 8.50 0.34 8.71
N GLY A 193 9.79 0.34 9.04
CA GLY A 193 10.88 0.01 8.13
C GLY A 193 11.48 1.23 7.41
N GLY A 194 10.85 2.40 7.46
CA GLY A 194 11.33 3.65 6.88
C GLY A 194 10.76 3.96 5.50
N ASP A 195 10.57 5.25 5.22
CA ASP A 195 10.33 5.76 3.86
C ASP A 195 11.66 5.84 3.08
N LEU A 196 11.61 6.40 1.87
CA LEU A 196 12.79 6.55 1.03
C LEU A 196 13.96 7.26 1.75
N GLY A 197 13.69 8.32 2.51
CA GLY A 197 14.73 9.07 3.23
C GLY A 197 15.38 8.24 4.34
N HIS A 198 14.55 7.55 5.13
CA HIS A 198 15.01 6.64 6.19
C HIS A 198 15.86 5.50 5.62
N ARG A 199 15.43 4.90 4.50
CA ARG A 199 16.12 3.80 3.83
C ARG A 199 17.43 4.24 3.19
N ILE A 200 17.46 5.39 2.51
CA ILE A 200 18.70 5.97 1.96
C ILE A 200 19.75 6.14 3.06
N ALA A 201 19.34 6.64 4.23
CA ALA A 201 20.28 6.85 5.33
C ALA A 201 20.80 5.53 5.93
N GLU A 202 19.96 4.50 6.04
CA GLU A 202 20.36 3.15 6.46
C GLU A 202 21.31 2.50 5.44
N ILE A 203 20.98 2.57 4.15
CA ILE A 203 21.80 2.05 3.04
C ILE A 203 23.15 2.77 2.99
N GLY A 204 23.18 4.09 3.18
CA GLY A 204 24.42 4.85 3.21
C GLY A 204 25.37 4.40 4.33
N ALA A 205 24.82 4.13 5.53
CA ALA A 205 25.61 3.59 6.64
C ALA A 205 26.12 2.17 6.34
N ARG A 206 25.30 1.33 5.71
CA ARG A 206 25.73 -0.01 5.27
C ARG A 206 26.82 0.05 4.21
N ALA A 207 26.71 0.93 3.23
CA ALA A 207 27.71 1.11 2.18
C ALA A 207 29.07 1.56 2.75
N ALA A 208 29.06 2.39 3.80
CA ALA A 208 30.27 2.78 4.50
C ALA A 208 30.95 1.59 5.19
N LEU A 209 30.18 0.69 5.82
CA LEU A 209 30.67 -0.58 6.35
C LEU A 209 31.28 -1.46 5.25
N THR A 210 30.52 -1.72 4.18
CA THR A 210 30.97 -2.56 3.06
C THR A 210 32.28 -2.08 2.47
N ARG A 211 32.45 -0.76 2.32
CA ARG A 211 33.71 -0.17 1.86
C ARG A 211 34.92 -0.54 2.75
N CYS A 212 34.73 -0.58 4.07
CA CYS A 212 35.80 -0.98 4.99
C CYS A 212 36.10 -2.48 4.83
N GLU A 213 35.06 -3.31 4.72
CA GLU A 213 35.17 -4.76 4.52
C GLU A 213 35.89 -5.09 3.20
N ASP A 214 35.57 -4.40 2.11
CA ASP A 214 36.22 -4.54 0.81
C ASP A 214 37.72 -4.23 0.87
N LEU A 215 38.09 -3.12 1.53
CA LEU A 215 39.50 -2.73 1.69
C LEU A 215 40.27 -3.73 2.56
N MET A 216 39.66 -4.25 3.62
CA MET A 216 40.26 -5.32 4.43
C MET A 216 40.43 -6.62 3.63
N GLY A 217 39.46 -6.94 2.77
CA GLY A 217 39.54 -8.08 1.86
C GLY A 217 40.70 -7.93 0.88
N ALA A 218 40.84 -6.76 0.26
CA ALA A 218 41.92 -6.48 -0.67
C ALA A 218 43.31 -6.67 -0.06
N LEU A 219 43.51 -6.28 1.21
CA LEU A 219 44.78 -6.48 1.94
C LEU A 219 45.13 -7.95 2.22
N ARG A 220 44.16 -8.87 2.10
CA ARG A 220 44.36 -10.31 2.32
C ARG A 220 44.63 -11.09 1.04
N THR A 221 44.43 -10.49 -0.12
CA THR A 221 44.69 -11.11 -1.42
C THR A 221 46.11 -10.70 -1.87
N PRO A 222 47.06 -11.65 -1.94
CA PRO A 222 48.44 -11.37 -2.36
C PRO A 222 48.55 -10.97 -3.83
#